data_AF-W8AVE3-F1
#
_entry.id   AF-W8AVE3-F1
#
_cell.length_a   1.000
_cell.length_b   1.000
_cell.length_c   1.000
_cell.angle_alpha   90.00
_cell.angle_beta   90.00
_cell.angle_gamma   90.00
#
_symmetry.space_group_name_H-M   'P 1'
#
loop_
_entity.id
_entity.type
_entity.pdbx_description
1 polymer ?
#
loop_
_entity_poly.entity_id
_entity_poly.type
_entity_poly.pdbx_seq_one_letter_code
_entity_poly.pdbx_strand_id
1 'polypeptide(L)'
;ILSAWLAQETTAMRPAIYKILPFMFKVGNESFHDLKAWRNGTREGEPPVDVLRVMLPALCHLAVEDDARKVLFTTKQDEILLEQIEFYFTIAHYKRPPIPRAERLKRMNEPDPVPTPKQLEEMKDARAAIVSLCNILMNLTVLEPKLAEDSPLFANVLKFVVENLPELKDTPDNLVMHGHLAVLGLLLLKQQSKRVKQNDFSFCRYIQATIRFLWDAYNIDESNDPTALVVSIAYKEHWMEISELWFLGMQTISGVLALVPWLSEFAIESGWAEGIVQTLKKVKIGTLPPNVKSAYEDFLSQLVEVNSSVVAVLKKADALRVCRNHRMMDLGKKLFGD
;
A
#
# COMPACT_ATOMS: atom_id res chain seq x y z
N ILE A 1 -8.57 -9.35 26.02
CA ILE A 1 -7.74 -10.51 26.49
C ILE A 1 -7.66 -11.58 25.42
N LEU A 2 -8.77 -12.22 25.02
CA LEU A 2 -8.76 -13.28 23.99
C LEU A 2 -8.08 -12.83 22.67
N SER A 3 -8.40 -11.64 22.16
CA SER A 3 -7.76 -11.12 20.94
C SER A 3 -6.24 -10.95 21.06
N ALA A 4 -5.76 -10.54 22.23
CA ALA A 4 -4.32 -10.41 22.49
C ALA A 4 -3.64 -11.78 22.56
N TRP A 5 -4.32 -12.77 23.15
CA TRP A 5 -3.83 -14.15 23.17
C TRP A 5 -3.76 -14.74 21.75
N LEU A 6 -4.81 -14.57 20.94
CA LEU A 6 -4.82 -15.04 19.54
C LEU A 6 -3.76 -14.36 18.67
N ALA A 7 -3.39 -13.13 18.98
CA ALA A 7 -2.31 -12.41 18.30
C ALA A 7 -0.91 -12.93 18.68
N GLN A 8 -0.77 -13.59 19.83
CA GLN A 8 0.52 -14.14 20.30
C GLN A 8 0.65 -15.64 20.05
N GLU A 9 -0.43 -16.40 20.24
CA GLU A 9 -0.49 -17.85 20.10
C GLU A 9 -1.52 -18.20 19.03
N THR A 10 -1.04 -18.35 17.80
CA THR A 10 -1.88 -18.54 16.61
C THR A 10 -2.21 -20.00 16.33
N THR A 11 -1.61 -20.95 17.06
CA THR A 11 -1.69 -22.38 16.72
C THR A 11 -2.55 -23.20 17.69
N ALA A 12 -2.69 -22.75 18.93
CA ALA A 12 -3.41 -23.48 19.95
C ALA A 12 -4.92 -23.43 19.74
N MET A 13 -5.61 -24.55 19.96
CA MET A 13 -7.08 -24.65 19.99
C MET A 13 -7.83 -24.18 18.72
N ARG A 14 -7.17 -24.18 17.55
CA ARG A 14 -7.76 -23.78 16.25
C ARG A 14 -9.21 -24.25 16.01
N PRO A 15 -9.56 -25.55 16.19
CA PRO A 15 -10.95 -25.99 15.97
C PRO A 15 -11.97 -25.32 16.90
N ALA A 16 -11.58 -24.99 18.14
CA ALA A 16 -12.44 -24.28 19.08
C ALA A 16 -12.52 -22.79 18.74
N ILE A 17 -11.39 -22.20 18.30
CA ILE A 17 -11.34 -20.81 17.83
C ILE A 17 -12.30 -20.63 16.65
N TYR A 18 -12.24 -21.48 15.64
CA TYR A 18 -13.08 -21.36 14.45
C TYR A 18 -14.58 -21.43 14.77
N LYS A 19 -14.96 -22.20 15.81
CA LYS A 19 -16.35 -22.27 16.29
C LYS A 19 -16.81 -21.01 17.01
N ILE A 20 -15.91 -20.29 17.68
CA ILE A 20 -16.24 -19.05 18.40
C ILE A 20 -16.10 -17.80 17.51
N LEU A 21 -15.33 -17.87 16.42
CA LEU A 21 -15.11 -16.73 15.51
C LEU A 21 -16.40 -16.01 15.07
N PRO A 22 -17.49 -16.70 14.68
CA PRO A 22 -18.74 -16.01 14.30
C PRO A 22 -19.30 -15.13 15.44
N PHE A 23 -19.22 -15.59 16.68
CA PHE A 23 -19.63 -14.81 17.84
C PHE A 23 -18.68 -13.63 18.08
N MET A 24 -17.37 -13.84 17.96
CA MET A 24 -16.39 -12.76 18.09
C MET A 24 -16.61 -11.66 17.04
N PHE A 25 -16.88 -12.06 15.79
CA PHE A 25 -17.22 -11.13 14.72
C PHE A 25 -18.50 -10.36 15.02
N LYS A 26 -19.55 -11.03 15.46
CA LYS A 26 -20.80 -10.35 15.85
C LYS A 26 -20.54 -9.25 16.88
N VAL A 27 -19.84 -9.57 17.98
CA VAL A 27 -19.53 -8.59 19.05
C VAL A 27 -18.64 -7.47 18.53
N GLY A 28 -17.60 -7.80 17.75
CA GLY A 28 -16.72 -6.81 17.14
C GLY A 28 -17.49 -5.85 16.23
N ASN A 29 -18.31 -6.39 15.33
CA ASN A 29 -19.07 -5.62 14.35
C ASN A 29 -20.09 -4.69 15.04
N GLU A 30 -20.83 -5.19 16.04
CA GLU A 30 -21.75 -4.38 16.84
C GLU A 30 -21.01 -3.20 17.51
N SER A 31 -19.84 -3.45 18.11
CA SER A 31 -19.05 -2.40 18.76
C SER A 31 -18.50 -1.35 17.78
N PHE A 32 -18.12 -1.77 16.57
CA PHE A 32 -17.68 -0.87 15.50
C PHE A 32 -18.85 0.00 15.01
N HIS A 33 -20.03 -0.60 14.82
CA HIS A 33 -21.23 0.13 14.41
C HIS A 33 -21.68 1.14 15.46
N ASP A 34 -21.58 0.80 16.75
CA ASP A 34 -21.84 1.73 17.86
C ASP A 34 -20.88 2.93 17.82
N LEU A 35 -19.57 2.70 17.64
CA LEU A 35 -18.59 3.79 17.49
C LEU A 35 -18.89 4.66 16.26
N LYS A 36 -19.20 4.03 15.12
CA LYS A 36 -19.52 4.73 13.88
C LYS A 36 -20.77 5.60 14.04
N ALA A 37 -21.82 5.07 14.68
CA ALA A 37 -23.04 5.80 14.99
C ALA A 37 -22.78 6.97 15.94
N TRP A 38 -22.02 6.74 17.01
CA TRP A 38 -21.63 7.79 17.96
C TRP A 38 -20.86 8.94 17.27
N ARG A 39 -19.90 8.62 16.39
CA ARG A 39 -19.08 9.62 15.69
C ARG A 39 -19.89 10.44 14.67
N ASN A 40 -20.92 9.84 14.07
CA ASN A 40 -21.83 10.47 13.12
C ASN A 40 -22.98 11.24 13.82
N GLY A 41 -23.25 10.95 15.09
CA GLY A 41 -24.26 11.61 15.92
C GLY A 41 -23.75 12.85 16.67
N THR A 42 -24.38 13.15 17.81
CA THR A 42 -24.07 14.33 18.64
C THR A 42 -22.77 14.22 19.44
N ARG A 43 -22.13 13.03 19.46
CA ARG A 43 -20.91 12.73 20.23
C ARG A 43 -21.03 13.03 21.73
N GLU A 44 -22.21 12.76 22.29
CA GLU A 44 -22.45 12.85 23.73
C GLU A 44 -21.81 11.68 24.48
N GLY A 45 -21.24 11.95 25.65
CA GLY A 45 -20.58 10.94 26.48
C GLY A 45 -19.22 10.49 25.97
N GLU A 46 -18.71 9.40 26.56
CA GLU A 46 -17.46 8.77 26.15
C GLU A 46 -17.65 7.97 24.86
N PRO A 47 -16.63 7.94 23.97
CA PRO A 47 -16.71 7.17 22.73
C PRO A 47 -16.85 5.67 23.03
N PRO A 48 -17.75 4.94 22.34
CA PRO A 48 -17.80 3.49 22.41
C PRO A 48 -16.46 2.86 22.03
N VAL A 49 -16.13 1.74 22.68
CA VAL A 49 -14.91 0.98 22.36
C VAL A 49 -15.14 0.16 21.10
N ASP A 50 -14.31 0.37 20.08
CA ASP A 50 -14.26 -0.55 18.93
C ASP A 50 -13.46 -1.80 19.29
N VAL A 51 -14.18 -2.86 19.65
CA VAL A 51 -13.62 -4.18 19.97
C VAL A 51 -13.06 -4.85 18.71
N LEU A 52 -13.62 -4.58 17.53
CA LEU A 52 -13.12 -5.13 16.27
C LEU A 52 -11.73 -4.58 15.94
N ARG A 53 -11.47 -3.30 16.23
CA ARG A 53 -10.11 -2.72 16.14
C ARG A 53 -9.11 -3.48 17.01
N VAL A 54 -9.50 -3.85 18.23
CA VAL A 54 -8.67 -4.66 19.15
C VAL A 54 -8.43 -6.08 18.62
N MET A 55 -9.32 -6.59 17.75
CA MET A 55 -9.17 -7.89 17.10
C MET A 55 -8.26 -7.89 15.87
N LEU A 56 -7.94 -6.73 15.27
CA LEU A 56 -7.17 -6.67 14.02
C LEU A 56 -5.83 -7.42 14.06
N PRO A 57 -5.00 -7.35 15.12
CA PRO A 57 -3.76 -8.12 15.16
C PRO A 57 -3.98 -9.63 15.08
N ALA A 58 -5.01 -10.15 15.77
CA ALA A 58 -5.38 -11.57 15.65
C ALA A 58 -5.90 -11.90 14.25
N LEU A 59 -6.64 -10.99 13.63
CA LEU A 59 -7.18 -11.18 12.29
C LEU A 59 -6.11 -11.22 11.21
N CYS A 60 -4.99 -10.50 11.38
CA CYS A 60 -3.84 -10.62 10.48
C CYS A 60 -3.34 -12.08 10.38
N HIS A 61 -3.36 -12.83 11.50
CA HIS A 61 -2.98 -14.24 11.53
C HIS A 61 -4.11 -15.16 11.07
N LEU A 62 -5.35 -14.90 11.47
CA LEU A 62 -6.49 -15.73 11.06
C LEU A 62 -6.76 -15.64 9.55
N ALA A 63 -6.48 -14.49 8.92
CA ALA A 63 -6.64 -14.32 7.49
C ALA A 63 -5.71 -15.22 6.65
N VAL A 64 -4.62 -15.75 7.22
CA VAL A 64 -3.76 -16.70 6.51
C VAL A 64 -4.16 -18.16 6.70
N GLU A 65 -5.09 -18.46 7.61
CA GLU A 65 -5.58 -19.82 7.88
C GLU A 65 -6.82 -20.16 7.05
N ASP A 66 -6.80 -21.29 6.35
CA ASP A 66 -7.87 -21.70 5.42
C ASP A 66 -9.25 -21.76 6.07
N ASP A 67 -9.37 -22.40 7.24
CA ASP A 67 -10.67 -22.56 7.89
C ASP A 67 -11.17 -21.25 8.51
N ALA A 68 -10.28 -20.41 9.04
CA ALA A 68 -10.68 -19.09 9.52
C ALA A 68 -11.11 -18.17 8.38
N ARG A 69 -10.45 -18.20 7.21
CA ARG A 69 -10.91 -17.49 6.00
C ARG A 69 -12.30 -17.93 5.58
N LYS A 70 -12.59 -19.24 5.57
CA LYS A 70 -13.94 -19.74 5.26
C LYS A 70 -14.99 -19.14 6.20
N VAL A 71 -14.69 -19.07 7.50
CA VAL A 71 -15.58 -18.43 8.48
C VAL A 71 -15.75 -16.94 8.15
N LEU A 72 -14.64 -16.21 7.92
CA LEU A 72 -14.62 -14.78 7.58
C LEU A 72 -15.57 -14.48 6.42
N PHE A 73 -15.48 -15.21 5.31
CA PHE A 73 -16.36 -15.01 4.15
C PHE A 73 -17.80 -15.47 4.41
N THR A 74 -17.99 -16.58 5.12
CA THR A 74 -19.35 -17.08 5.46
C THR A 74 -20.10 -16.09 6.34
N THR A 75 -19.39 -15.38 7.22
CA THR A 75 -19.95 -14.34 8.08
C THR A 75 -19.94 -12.95 7.44
N LYS A 76 -19.54 -12.81 6.17
CA LYS A 76 -19.41 -11.52 5.45
C LYS A 76 -18.53 -10.51 6.19
N GLN A 77 -17.52 -11.00 6.91
CA GLN A 77 -16.65 -10.13 7.69
C GLN A 77 -15.81 -9.23 6.79
N ASP A 78 -15.48 -9.68 5.58
CA ASP A 78 -14.84 -8.92 4.53
C ASP A 78 -15.61 -7.63 4.15
N GLU A 79 -16.94 -7.67 4.14
CA GLU A 79 -17.78 -6.48 3.95
C GLU A 79 -17.57 -5.46 5.08
N ILE A 80 -17.47 -5.93 6.33
CA ILE A 80 -17.22 -5.07 7.49
C ILE A 80 -15.78 -4.53 7.51
N LEU A 81 -14.80 -5.30 7.05
CA LEU A 81 -13.42 -4.82 6.92
C LEU A 81 -13.31 -3.66 5.92
N LEU A 82 -14.05 -3.71 4.81
CA LEU A 82 -14.16 -2.57 3.89
C LEU A 82 -14.84 -1.37 4.56
N GLU A 83 -15.92 -1.59 5.30
CA GLU A 83 -16.59 -0.50 6.04
C GLU A 83 -15.66 0.16 7.07
N GLN A 84 -14.83 -0.65 7.77
CA GLN A 84 -13.86 -0.16 8.73
C GLN A 84 -12.75 0.65 8.07
N ILE A 85 -12.18 0.19 6.95
CA ILE A 85 -11.09 0.94 6.29
C ILE A 85 -11.59 2.27 5.77
N GLU A 86 -12.81 2.32 5.21
CA GLU A 86 -13.46 3.57 4.79
C GLU A 86 -13.69 4.50 5.99
N PHE A 87 -14.23 3.99 7.09
CA PHE A 87 -14.47 4.75 8.31
C PHE A 87 -13.18 5.36 8.87
N TYR A 88 -12.16 4.53 9.12
CA TYR A 88 -10.89 5.00 9.67
C TYR A 88 -10.16 5.93 8.71
N PHE A 89 -10.31 5.75 7.40
CA PHE A 89 -9.76 6.69 6.43
C PHE A 89 -10.34 8.09 6.59
N THR A 90 -11.64 8.24 6.89
CA THR A 90 -12.22 9.56 7.18
C THR A 90 -11.62 10.25 8.42
N ILE A 91 -11.03 9.48 9.33
CA ILE A 91 -10.35 9.98 10.53
C ILE A 91 -8.90 10.32 10.20
N ALA A 92 -8.16 9.38 9.61
CA ALA A 92 -6.75 9.53 9.26
C ALA A 92 -6.52 10.63 8.22
N HIS A 93 -7.41 10.73 7.23
CA HIS A 93 -7.36 11.73 6.18
C HIS A 93 -8.17 12.97 6.58
N TYR A 94 -7.60 13.79 7.47
CA TYR A 94 -8.20 15.06 7.90
C TYR A 94 -8.39 16.00 6.71
N LYS A 95 -9.65 16.19 6.29
CA LYS A 95 -10.05 17.23 5.35
C LYS A 95 -10.38 18.51 6.12
N ARG A 96 -9.87 19.63 5.61
CA ARG A 96 -10.20 20.94 6.17
C ARG A 96 -11.71 21.18 6.09
N PRO A 97 -12.36 21.68 7.15
CA PRO A 97 -13.77 22.03 7.11
C PRO A 97 -14.02 23.06 6.00
N PRO A 98 -15.10 22.93 5.20
CA PRO A 98 -15.43 23.90 4.17
C PRO A 98 -15.73 25.26 4.81
N ILE A 99 -15.11 26.34 4.29
CA ILE A 99 -15.35 27.70 4.78
C ILE A 99 -16.62 28.27 4.12
N PRO A 100 -17.66 28.63 4.91
CA PRO A 100 -18.87 29.26 4.38
C PRO A 100 -18.53 30.52 3.59
N ARG A 101 -19.23 30.77 2.47
CA ARG A 101 -18.94 31.93 1.59
C ARG A 101 -18.90 33.26 2.35
N ALA A 102 -19.79 33.45 3.31
CA ALA A 102 -19.88 34.65 4.14
C ALA A 102 -18.65 34.88 5.05
N GLU A 103 -17.89 33.83 5.35
CA GLU A 103 -16.73 33.89 6.26
C GLU A 103 -15.38 33.94 5.54
N ARG A 104 -15.35 33.72 4.22
CA ARG A 104 -14.11 33.66 3.42
C ARG A 104 -13.25 34.93 3.54
N LEU A 105 -13.87 36.10 3.44
CA LEU A 105 -13.17 37.39 3.56
C LEU A 105 -12.63 37.64 4.97
N LYS A 106 -13.32 37.15 6.01
CA LYS A 106 -12.87 37.27 7.41
C LYS A 106 -11.68 36.35 7.69
N ARG A 107 -11.70 35.15 7.12
CA ARG A 107 -10.66 34.13 7.27
C ARG A 107 -9.41 34.32 6.42
N MET A 108 -9.38 35.29 5.49
CA MET A 108 -8.22 35.51 4.62
C MET A 108 -6.91 35.76 5.39
N ASN A 109 -7.00 36.30 6.61
CA ASN A 109 -5.84 36.61 7.45
C ASN A 109 -5.70 35.68 8.66
N GLU A 110 -6.55 34.66 8.78
CA GLU A 110 -6.48 33.69 9.88
C GLU A 110 -5.67 32.45 9.45
N PRO A 111 -4.85 31.87 10.34
CA PRO A 111 -4.18 30.62 10.05
C PRO A 111 -5.21 29.50 9.82
N ASP A 112 -4.86 28.59 8.91
CA ASP A 112 -5.68 27.42 8.62
C ASP A 112 -5.94 26.60 9.90
N PRO A 113 -7.14 26.00 10.07
CA PRO A 113 -7.40 25.10 11.17
C PRO A 113 -6.42 23.91 11.15
N VAL A 114 -5.74 23.70 12.27
CA VAL A 114 -4.84 22.56 12.50
C VAL A 114 -5.55 21.57 13.43
N PRO A 115 -5.37 20.24 13.23
CA PRO A 115 -5.91 19.25 14.16
C PRO A 115 -5.44 19.49 15.60
N THR A 116 -6.36 19.35 16.54
CA THR A 116 -6.05 19.38 17.98
C THR A 116 -5.21 18.17 18.40
N PRO A 117 -4.52 18.19 19.56
CA PRO A 117 -3.73 17.04 20.03
C PRO A 117 -4.54 15.73 20.10
N LYS A 118 -5.78 15.80 20.57
CA LYS A 118 -6.70 14.65 20.60
C LYS A 118 -7.00 14.12 19.19
N GLN A 119 -7.22 15.01 18.21
CA GLN A 119 -7.45 14.60 16.83
C GLN A 119 -6.20 13.97 16.20
N LEU A 120 -5.01 14.48 16.52
CA LEU A 120 -3.75 13.88 16.06
C LEU A 120 -3.56 12.46 16.61
N GLU A 121 -3.91 12.24 17.87
CA GLU A 121 -3.91 10.91 18.47
C GLU A 121 -4.93 9.97 17.80
N GLU A 122 -6.17 10.44 17.59
CA GLU A 122 -7.19 9.68 16.85
C GLU A 122 -6.74 9.35 15.41
N MET A 123 -6.06 10.29 14.73
CA MET A 123 -5.50 10.09 13.39
C MET A 123 -4.39 9.03 13.42
N LYS A 124 -3.51 9.05 14.41
CA LYS A 124 -2.46 8.04 14.59
C LYS A 124 -3.07 6.64 14.76
N ASP A 125 -4.06 6.53 15.63
CA ASP A 125 -4.79 5.28 15.88
C ASP A 125 -5.54 4.77 14.64
N ALA A 126 -6.15 5.68 13.88
CA ALA A 126 -6.83 5.35 12.63
C ALA A 126 -5.85 4.86 11.55
N ARG A 127 -4.67 5.47 11.44
CA ARG A 127 -3.61 5.01 10.52
C ARG A 127 -3.15 3.60 10.85
N ALA A 128 -2.93 3.30 12.13
CA ALA A 128 -2.56 1.95 12.57
C ALA A 128 -3.66 0.90 12.27
N ALA A 129 -4.94 1.29 12.42
CA ALA A 129 -6.06 0.43 12.04
C ALA A 129 -6.08 0.17 10.52
N ILE A 130 -5.92 1.20 9.69
CA ILE A 130 -5.86 1.07 8.22
C ILE A 130 -4.71 0.16 7.79
N VAL A 131 -3.52 0.32 8.38
CA VAL A 131 -2.37 -0.55 8.11
C VAL A 131 -2.71 -2.02 8.37
N SER A 132 -3.32 -2.32 9.52
CA SER A 132 -3.74 -3.68 9.88
C SER A 132 -4.81 -4.22 8.93
N LEU A 133 -5.80 -3.40 8.56
CA LEU A 133 -6.86 -3.74 7.61
C LEU A 133 -6.29 -4.02 6.21
N CYS A 134 -5.34 -3.22 5.74
CA CYS A 134 -4.64 -3.47 4.49
C CYS A 134 -3.91 -4.82 4.52
N ASN A 135 -3.21 -5.16 5.61
CA ASN A 135 -2.53 -6.45 5.73
C ASN A 135 -3.50 -7.63 5.64
N ILE A 136 -4.65 -7.54 6.31
CA ILE A 136 -5.72 -8.55 6.20
C ILE A 136 -6.22 -8.65 4.76
N LEU A 137 -6.58 -7.52 4.14
CA LEU A 137 -7.11 -7.48 2.77
C LEU A 137 -6.09 -7.96 1.72
N MET A 138 -4.80 -7.68 1.91
CA MET A 138 -3.72 -8.20 1.07
C MET A 138 -3.65 -9.73 1.15
N ASN A 139 -3.69 -10.30 2.37
CA ASN A 139 -3.73 -11.75 2.56
C ASN A 139 -4.96 -12.37 1.88
N LEU A 140 -6.15 -11.79 2.06
CA LEU A 140 -7.36 -12.28 1.39
C LEU A 140 -7.24 -12.20 -0.14
N THR A 141 -6.66 -11.12 -0.68
CA THR A 141 -6.46 -10.92 -2.13
C THR A 141 -5.50 -11.96 -2.72
N VAL A 142 -4.44 -12.31 -1.99
CA VAL A 142 -3.42 -13.27 -2.44
C VAL A 142 -3.89 -14.71 -2.29
N LEU A 143 -4.53 -15.04 -1.17
CA LEU A 143 -4.89 -16.42 -0.83
C LEU A 143 -6.23 -16.86 -1.45
N GLU A 144 -7.09 -15.92 -1.86
CA GLU A 144 -8.35 -16.21 -2.55
C GLU A 144 -8.43 -15.52 -3.94
N PRO A 145 -7.51 -15.83 -4.88
CA PRO A 145 -7.35 -15.07 -6.12
C PRO A 145 -8.61 -15.07 -6.99
N LYS A 146 -9.35 -16.18 -7.05
CA LYS A 146 -10.62 -16.27 -7.80
C LYS A 146 -11.68 -15.34 -7.22
N LEU A 147 -11.80 -15.32 -5.88
CA LEU A 147 -12.74 -14.44 -5.21
C LEU A 147 -12.33 -12.97 -5.43
N ALA A 148 -11.04 -12.67 -5.35
CA ALA A 148 -10.52 -11.33 -5.59
C ALA A 148 -10.73 -10.84 -7.03
N GLU A 149 -10.69 -11.74 -8.03
CA GLU A 149 -10.96 -11.43 -9.43
C GLU A 149 -12.46 -11.15 -9.70
N ASP A 150 -13.34 -11.98 -9.15
CA ASP A 150 -14.77 -11.99 -9.50
C ASP A 150 -15.63 -11.09 -8.60
N SER A 151 -15.28 -10.98 -7.31
CA SER A 151 -16.13 -10.36 -6.29
C SER A 151 -16.28 -8.84 -6.48
N PRO A 152 -17.52 -8.30 -6.43
CA PRO A 152 -17.76 -6.87 -6.36
C PRO A 152 -17.12 -6.21 -5.14
N LEU A 153 -16.95 -6.94 -4.03
CA LEU A 153 -16.35 -6.39 -2.82
C LEU A 153 -14.89 -6.00 -3.06
N PHE A 154 -14.08 -6.90 -3.62
CA PHE A 154 -12.67 -6.60 -3.93
C PHE A 154 -12.55 -5.50 -4.98
N ALA A 155 -13.53 -5.39 -5.89
CA ALA A 155 -13.59 -4.26 -6.83
C ALA A 155 -13.88 -2.92 -6.10
N ASN A 156 -14.72 -2.93 -5.07
CA ASN A 156 -14.94 -1.76 -4.22
C ASN A 156 -13.70 -1.43 -3.37
N VAL A 157 -12.97 -2.42 -2.87
CA VAL A 157 -11.68 -2.19 -2.19
C VAL A 157 -10.68 -1.54 -3.15
N LEU A 158 -10.56 -2.05 -4.38
CA LEU A 158 -9.68 -1.47 -5.40
C LEU A 158 -10.08 -0.03 -5.71
N LYS A 159 -11.38 0.21 -5.92
CA LYS A 159 -11.92 1.55 -6.16
C LYS A 159 -11.59 2.49 -5.00
N PHE A 160 -11.81 2.06 -3.76
CA PHE A 160 -11.46 2.82 -2.56
C PHE A 160 -9.99 3.22 -2.57
N VAL A 161 -9.07 2.26 -2.80
CA VAL A 161 -7.63 2.54 -2.84
C VAL A 161 -7.27 3.53 -3.96
N VAL A 162 -7.80 3.31 -5.16
CA VAL A 162 -7.52 4.13 -6.35
C VAL A 162 -7.99 5.57 -6.17
N GLU A 163 -9.15 5.76 -5.54
CA GLU A 163 -9.72 7.09 -5.29
C GLU A 163 -9.03 7.83 -4.14
N ASN A 164 -8.58 7.11 -3.11
CA ASN A 164 -8.16 7.72 -1.84
C ASN A 164 -6.65 7.81 -1.64
N LEU A 165 -5.84 6.87 -2.17
CA LEU A 165 -4.38 6.95 -2.06
C LEU A 165 -3.81 8.26 -2.64
N PRO A 166 -4.23 8.74 -3.82
CA PRO A 166 -3.69 9.99 -4.38
C PRO A 166 -4.03 11.25 -3.58
N GLU A 167 -5.04 11.20 -2.72
CA GLU A 167 -5.46 12.33 -1.89
C GLU A 167 -4.63 12.45 -0.60
N LEU A 168 -3.86 11.41 -0.26
CA LEU A 168 -3.00 11.44 0.92
C LEU A 168 -1.87 12.44 0.75
N LYS A 169 -1.66 13.24 1.81
CA LYS A 169 -0.52 14.17 1.86
C LYS A 169 0.76 13.38 2.04
N ASP A 170 1.77 13.79 1.30
CA ASP A 170 3.15 13.32 1.44
C ASP A 170 3.77 13.88 2.73
N THR A 171 3.54 13.16 3.83
CA THR A 171 4.04 13.47 5.17
C THR A 171 4.58 12.20 5.81
N PRO A 172 5.64 12.26 6.65
CA PRO A 172 6.23 11.08 7.28
C PRO A 172 5.20 10.19 7.96
N ASP A 173 4.27 10.79 8.72
CA ASP A 173 3.24 10.03 9.42
C ASP A 173 2.31 9.19 8.53
N ASN A 174 2.15 9.55 7.25
CA ASN A 174 1.30 8.82 6.31
C ASN A 174 2.06 7.74 5.55
N LEU A 175 3.39 7.70 5.64
CA LEU A 175 4.24 6.85 4.80
C LEU A 175 3.89 5.37 4.89
N VAL A 176 3.72 4.86 6.12
CA VAL A 176 3.38 3.45 6.35
C VAL A 176 2.01 3.12 5.74
N MET A 177 1.00 3.95 6.01
CA MET A 177 -0.34 3.77 5.44
C MET A 177 -0.34 3.87 3.92
N HIS A 178 0.43 4.82 3.36
CA HIS A 178 0.59 5.02 1.92
C HIS A 178 1.15 3.77 1.26
N GLY A 179 2.23 3.21 1.81
CA GLY A 179 2.81 1.95 1.31
C GLY A 179 1.80 0.79 1.33
N HIS A 180 1.04 0.65 2.42
CA HIS A 180 0.05 -0.42 2.55
C HIS A 180 -1.09 -0.31 1.54
N LEU A 181 -1.63 0.89 1.34
CA LEU A 181 -2.64 1.15 0.31
C LEU A 181 -2.06 0.97 -1.10
N ALA A 182 -0.84 1.44 -1.35
CA ALA A 182 -0.16 1.29 -2.64
C ALA A 182 -0.03 -0.20 -3.03
N VAL A 183 0.49 -1.03 -2.13
CA VAL A 183 0.69 -2.47 -2.41
C VAL A 183 -0.62 -3.25 -2.46
N LEU A 184 -1.58 -2.96 -1.57
CA LEU A 184 -2.93 -3.54 -1.65
C LEU A 184 -3.56 -3.26 -3.01
N GLY A 185 -3.47 -2.01 -3.48
CA GLY A 185 -3.95 -1.63 -4.80
C GLY A 185 -3.26 -2.40 -5.92
N LEU A 186 -1.95 -2.64 -5.85
CA LEU A 186 -1.21 -3.36 -6.89
C LEU A 186 -1.62 -4.84 -6.95
N LEU A 187 -1.81 -5.46 -5.78
CA LEU A 187 -2.27 -6.85 -5.68
C LEU A 187 -3.68 -7.00 -6.25
N LEU A 188 -4.59 -6.08 -5.89
CA LEU A 188 -5.94 -6.03 -6.44
C LEU A 188 -5.95 -5.75 -7.94
N LEU A 189 -5.12 -4.82 -8.39
CA LEU A 189 -4.96 -4.47 -9.80
C LEU A 189 -4.47 -5.66 -10.62
N LYS A 190 -3.57 -6.48 -10.07
CA LYS A 190 -3.13 -7.73 -10.68
C LYS A 190 -4.30 -8.69 -10.88
N GLN A 191 -5.11 -8.93 -9.84
CA GLN A 191 -6.27 -9.83 -9.93
C GLN A 191 -7.37 -9.29 -10.85
N GLN A 192 -7.57 -7.97 -10.87
CA GLN A 192 -8.67 -7.31 -11.59
C GLN A 192 -8.25 -6.59 -12.86
N SER A 193 -7.07 -6.90 -13.41
CA SER A 193 -6.47 -6.23 -14.58
C SER A 193 -7.42 -6.09 -15.76
N LYS A 194 -8.28 -7.10 -16.00
CA LYS A 194 -9.32 -7.10 -17.06
C LYS A 194 -10.35 -5.97 -16.94
N ARG A 195 -10.51 -5.37 -15.75
CA ARG A 195 -11.45 -4.27 -15.48
C ARG A 195 -10.83 -2.89 -15.73
N VAL A 196 -9.52 -2.81 -15.93
CA VAL A 196 -8.76 -1.57 -16.00
C VAL A 196 -8.73 -1.06 -17.44
N LYS A 197 -9.07 0.20 -17.64
CA LYS A 197 -9.03 0.86 -18.94
C LYS A 197 -7.93 1.92 -18.97
N GLN A 198 -7.23 2.05 -20.08
CA GLN A 198 -6.13 3.01 -20.29
C GLN A 198 -6.53 4.47 -20.06
N ASN A 199 -7.79 4.82 -20.29
CA ASN A 199 -8.27 6.20 -20.18
C ASN A 199 -8.86 6.55 -18.80
N ASP A 200 -8.71 5.68 -17.80
CA ASP A 200 -9.19 5.97 -16.46
C ASP A 200 -8.14 6.79 -15.68
N PHE A 201 -8.38 8.10 -15.63
CA PHE A 201 -7.51 9.06 -14.94
C PHE A 201 -7.31 8.73 -13.45
N SER A 202 -8.25 8.03 -12.81
CA SER A 202 -8.14 7.64 -11.41
C SER A 202 -7.01 6.63 -11.22
N PHE A 203 -6.91 5.63 -12.10
CA PHE A 203 -5.81 4.67 -12.10
C PHE A 203 -4.46 5.36 -12.39
N CYS A 204 -4.41 6.33 -13.30
CA CYS A 204 -3.18 7.09 -13.54
C CYS A 204 -2.68 7.79 -12.27
N ARG A 205 -3.56 8.47 -11.53
CA ARG A 205 -3.18 9.12 -10.26
C ARG A 205 -2.75 8.11 -9.19
N TYR A 206 -3.44 6.99 -9.09
CA TYR A 206 -3.08 5.90 -8.18
C TYR A 206 -1.70 5.31 -8.49
N ILE A 207 -1.43 5.02 -9.76
CA ILE A 207 -0.13 4.50 -10.20
C ILE A 207 0.97 5.53 -9.96
N GLN A 208 0.71 6.81 -10.22
CA GLN A 208 1.66 7.88 -9.91
C GLN A 208 2.03 7.89 -8.42
N ALA A 209 1.03 7.85 -7.53
CA ALA A 209 1.25 7.80 -6.08
C ALA A 209 2.00 6.53 -5.63
N THR A 210 1.74 5.41 -6.29
CA THR A 210 2.42 4.13 -6.04
C THR A 210 3.87 4.15 -6.52
N ILE A 211 4.14 4.67 -7.72
CA ILE A 211 5.50 4.81 -8.26
C ILE A 211 6.32 5.75 -7.39
N ARG A 212 5.74 6.86 -6.92
CA ARG A 212 6.42 7.78 -5.99
C ARG A 212 6.86 7.05 -4.71
N PHE A 213 5.99 6.22 -4.13
CA PHE A 213 6.34 5.41 -2.96
C PHE A 213 7.50 4.42 -3.24
N LEU A 214 7.51 3.79 -4.40
CA LEU A 214 8.54 2.82 -4.76
C LEU A 214 9.87 3.50 -5.15
N TRP A 215 9.80 4.62 -5.85
CA TRP A 215 10.97 5.35 -6.34
C TRP A 215 11.69 6.07 -5.20
N ASP A 216 10.97 6.84 -4.39
CA ASP A 216 11.60 7.74 -3.40
C ASP A 216 12.30 7.00 -2.25
N ALA A 217 12.09 5.69 -2.12
CA ALA A 217 12.66 4.86 -1.06
C ALA A 217 14.21 4.83 -1.05
N TYR A 218 14.87 4.93 -2.21
CA TYR A 218 16.32 4.84 -2.33
C TYR A 218 16.92 6.00 -3.12
N ASN A 219 18.03 6.53 -2.62
CA ASN A 219 18.82 7.55 -3.31
C ASN A 219 20.31 7.41 -2.98
N ILE A 220 21.13 8.28 -3.57
CA ILE A 220 22.56 8.42 -3.27
C ILE A 220 22.91 9.78 -2.68
N ASP A 221 22.03 10.78 -2.87
CA ASP A 221 22.32 12.19 -2.60
C ASP A 221 22.32 12.49 -1.10
N GLU A 222 21.67 11.65 -0.30
CA GLU A 222 21.59 11.79 1.17
C GLU A 222 22.67 10.96 1.90
N SER A 223 23.63 10.41 1.15
CA SER A 223 24.81 9.73 1.69
C SER A 223 26.03 10.65 1.67
N ASN A 224 26.91 10.53 2.68
CA ASN A 224 28.22 11.18 2.65
C ASN A 224 29.16 10.56 1.59
N ASP A 225 28.90 9.31 1.18
CA ASP A 225 29.54 8.66 0.04
C ASP A 225 28.59 8.74 -1.18
N PRO A 226 28.93 9.53 -2.23
CA PRO A 226 28.07 9.72 -3.40
C PRO A 226 27.95 8.47 -4.29
N THR A 227 28.59 7.36 -3.90
CA THR A 227 28.51 6.05 -4.57
C THR A 227 27.79 5.00 -3.72
N ALA A 228 27.28 5.36 -2.54
CA ALA A 228 26.53 4.46 -1.69
C ALA A 228 25.02 4.67 -1.89
N LEU A 229 24.31 3.59 -2.24
CA LEU A 229 22.86 3.58 -2.24
C LEU A 229 22.36 3.52 -0.80
N VAL A 230 21.53 4.47 -0.40
CA VAL A 230 20.95 4.56 0.94
C VAL A 230 19.44 4.69 0.87
N VAL A 231 18.77 4.24 1.92
CA VAL A 231 17.34 4.50 2.13
C VAL A 231 17.16 6.00 2.37
N SER A 232 16.15 6.60 1.74
CA SER A 232 15.90 8.03 1.92
C SER A 232 15.58 8.38 3.37
N ILE A 233 16.02 9.54 3.85
CA ILE A 233 15.74 10.08 5.18
C ILE A 233 14.24 10.05 5.49
N ALA A 234 13.39 10.36 4.51
CA ALA A 234 11.93 10.29 4.67
C ALA A 234 11.42 8.88 5.00
N TYR A 235 12.15 7.84 4.58
CA TYR A 235 11.82 6.43 4.80
C TYR A 235 12.54 5.83 6.01
N LYS A 236 13.69 6.39 6.43
CA LYS A 236 14.58 5.78 7.44
C LYS A 236 13.88 5.41 8.74
N GLU A 237 13.01 6.28 9.26
CA GLU A 237 12.29 6.03 10.52
C GLU A 237 11.39 4.79 10.44
N HIS A 238 10.70 4.61 9.32
CA HIS A 238 9.72 3.55 9.12
C HIS A 238 10.25 2.37 8.28
N TRP A 239 11.51 2.39 7.87
CA TRP A 239 12.04 1.44 6.88
C TRP A 239 11.92 -0.03 7.33
N MET A 240 12.14 -0.30 8.61
CA MET A 240 12.00 -1.66 9.16
C MET A 240 10.57 -2.19 9.02
N GLU A 241 9.56 -1.32 9.02
CA GLU A 241 8.15 -1.67 8.87
C GLU A 241 7.74 -1.80 7.40
N ILE A 242 8.33 -1.01 6.50
CA ILE A 242 7.89 -0.92 5.08
C ILE A 242 8.85 -1.58 4.07
N SER A 243 10.01 -2.08 4.49
CA SER A 243 11.01 -2.62 3.55
C SER A 243 10.54 -3.88 2.81
N GLU A 244 9.91 -4.82 3.51
CA GLU A 244 9.29 -6.00 2.88
C GLU A 244 8.12 -5.60 1.99
N LEU A 245 7.36 -4.60 2.41
CA LEU A 245 6.24 -4.06 1.65
C LEU A 245 6.69 -3.36 0.37
N TRP A 246 7.77 -2.59 0.42
CA TRP A 246 8.41 -1.98 -0.74
C TRP A 246 8.85 -3.06 -1.74
N PHE A 247 9.50 -4.11 -1.25
CA PHE A 247 9.94 -5.23 -2.08
C PHE A 247 8.76 -5.95 -2.75
N LEU A 248 7.71 -6.25 -1.98
CA LEU A 248 6.46 -6.82 -2.50
C LEU A 248 5.82 -5.90 -3.55
N GLY A 249 5.83 -4.59 -3.33
CA GLY A 249 5.37 -3.58 -4.27
C GLY A 249 6.14 -3.62 -5.60
N MET A 250 7.48 -3.63 -5.54
CA MET A 250 8.35 -3.76 -6.72
C MET A 250 8.10 -5.06 -7.50
N GLN A 251 7.93 -6.19 -6.80
CA GLN A 251 7.62 -7.46 -7.44
C GLN A 251 6.23 -7.44 -8.08
N THR A 252 5.25 -6.88 -7.39
CA THR A 252 3.86 -6.87 -7.85
C THR A 252 3.70 -5.96 -9.06
N ILE A 253 4.25 -4.74 -9.03
CA ILE A 253 4.16 -3.83 -10.19
C ILE A 253 4.84 -4.41 -11.42
N SER A 254 5.97 -5.11 -11.26
CA SER A 254 6.62 -5.84 -12.34
C SER A 254 5.65 -6.84 -12.95
N GLY A 255 5.01 -7.68 -12.15
CA GLY A 255 3.99 -8.63 -12.64
C GLY A 255 2.77 -7.96 -13.28
N VAL A 256 2.38 -6.76 -12.84
CA VAL A 256 1.23 -6.01 -13.40
C VAL A 256 1.55 -5.42 -14.77
N LEU A 257 2.82 -5.07 -15.07
CA LEU A 257 3.22 -4.51 -16.38
C LEU A 257 2.76 -5.39 -17.56
N ALA A 258 2.83 -6.71 -17.41
CA ALA A 258 2.40 -7.67 -18.44
C ALA A 258 0.87 -7.76 -18.59
N LEU A 259 0.12 -7.39 -17.56
CA LEU A 259 -1.34 -7.45 -17.53
C LEU A 259 -2.00 -6.13 -17.92
N VAL A 260 -1.30 -5.01 -17.72
CA VAL A 260 -1.80 -3.66 -17.96
C VAL A 260 -0.77 -2.90 -18.81
N PRO A 261 -0.79 -3.07 -20.15
CA PRO A 261 0.32 -2.67 -21.03
C PRO A 261 0.69 -1.18 -20.99
N TRP A 262 -0.30 -0.29 -20.81
CA TRP A 262 -0.08 1.16 -20.76
C TRP A 262 0.75 1.62 -19.56
N LEU A 263 0.88 0.79 -18.50
CA LEU A 263 1.77 1.10 -17.38
C LEU A 263 3.24 1.17 -17.80
N SER A 264 3.63 0.42 -18.84
CA SER A 264 4.98 0.48 -19.38
C SER A 264 5.30 1.85 -19.97
N GLU A 265 4.34 2.46 -20.68
CA GLU A 265 4.46 3.83 -21.21
C GLU A 265 4.58 4.82 -20.06
N PHE A 266 3.74 4.68 -19.03
CA PHE A 266 3.78 5.52 -17.84
C PHE A 266 5.14 5.46 -17.11
N ALA A 267 5.72 4.26 -16.96
CA ALA A 267 7.03 4.07 -16.34
C ALA A 267 8.17 4.70 -17.14
N ILE A 268 8.03 4.81 -18.46
CA ILE A 268 8.99 5.47 -19.36
C ILE A 268 8.82 7.00 -19.28
N GLU A 269 7.60 7.49 -19.45
CA GLU A 269 7.27 8.93 -19.48
C GLU A 269 7.56 9.63 -18.15
N SER A 270 7.33 8.93 -17.03
CA SER A 270 7.70 9.43 -15.69
C SER A 270 9.22 9.52 -15.47
N GLY A 271 10.02 8.92 -16.35
CA GLY A 271 11.48 8.85 -16.21
C GLY A 271 11.94 7.83 -15.17
N TRP A 272 11.04 7.02 -14.59
CA TRP A 272 11.39 6.11 -13.50
C TRP A 272 12.41 5.05 -13.92
N ALA A 273 12.19 4.43 -15.09
CA ALA A 273 13.09 3.40 -15.61
C ALA A 273 14.51 3.95 -15.88
N GLU A 274 14.59 5.14 -16.49
CA GLU A 274 15.87 5.84 -16.69
C GLU A 274 16.51 6.23 -15.35
N GLY A 275 15.72 6.76 -14.41
CA GLY A 275 16.16 7.15 -13.08
C GLY A 275 16.84 6.01 -12.31
N ILE A 276 16.26 4.80 -12.35
CA ILE A 276 16.87 3.61 -11.73
C ILE A 276 18.27 3.35 -12.32
N VAL A 277 18.41 3.35 -13.65
CA VAL A 277 19.70 3.11 -14.31
C VAL A 277 20.72 4.19 -13.93
N GLN A 278 20.31 5.47 -13.94
CA GLN A 278 21.21 6.58 -13.60
C GLN A 278 21.70 6.51 -12.15
N THR A 279 20.82 6.15 -11.23
CA THR A 279 21.17 5.92 -9.81
C THR A 279 22.17 4.76 -9.71
N LEU A 280 21.83 3.59 -10.25
CA LEU A 280 22.67 2.40 -10.17
C LEU A 280 24.04 2.56 -10.84
N LYS A 281 24.13 3.38 -11.89
CA LYS A 281 25.40 3.69 -12.57
C LYS A 281 26.42 4.35 -11.64
N LYS A 282 25.94 5.15 -10.67
CA LYS A 282 26.78 5.83 -9.67
C LYS A 282 27.10 4.93 -8.47
N VAL A 283 26.26 3.92 -8.21
CA VAL A 283 26.46 2.98 -7.09
C VAL A 283 27.74 2.16 -7.29
N LYS A 284 28.54 2.07 -6.23
CA LYS A 284 29.79 1.31 -6.20
C LYS A 284 29.55 -0.18 -6.48
N ILE A 285 30.48 -0.79 -7.22
CA ILE A 285 30.43 -2.24 -7.53
C ILE A 285 30.44 -3.04 -6.24
N GLY A 286 29.53 -4.01 -6.13
CA GLY A 286 29.48 -4.96 -5.02
C GLY A 286 28.82 -4.44 -3.73
N THR A 287 28.30 -3.21 -3.72
CA THR A 287 27.61 -2.64 -2.54
C THR A 287 26.08 -2.61 -2.66
N LEU A 288 25.53 -2.94 -3.83
CA LEU A 288 24.09 -2.97 -4.06
C LEU A 288 23.44 -4.12 -3.26
N PRO A 289 22.47 -3.85 -2.38
CA PRO A 289 21.80 -4.89 -1.60
C PRO A 289 21.11 -5.94 -2.50
N PRO A 290 21.16 -7.25 -2.17
CA PRO A 290 20.63 -8.30 -3.05
C PRO A 290 19.14 -8.17 -3.39
N ASN A 291 18.31 -7.81 -2.40
CA ASN A 291 16.86 -7.61 -2.60
C ASN A 291 16.58 -6.42 -3.51
N VAL A 292 17.29 -5.30 -3.33
CA VAL A 292 17.16 -4.10 -4.18
C VAL A 292 17.64 -4.39 -5.59
N LYS A 293 18.74 -5.12 -5.74
CA LYS A 293 19.22 -5.59 -7.03
C LYS A 293 18.15 -6.40 -7.76
N SER A 294 17.60 -7.44 -7.13
CA SER A 294 16.56 -8.29 -7.71
C SER A 294 15.35 -7.46 -8.13
N ALA A 295 14.84 -6.62 -7.22
CA ALA A 295 13.66 -5.80 -7.48
C ALA A 295 13.83 -4.87 -8.70
N TYR A 296 14.98 -4.19 -8.82
CA TYR A 296 15.26 -3.33 -9.98
C TYR A 296 15.55 -4.12 -11.25
N GLU A 297 16.27 -5.24 -11.17
CA GLU A 297 16.54 -6.09 -12.31
C GLU A 297 15.25 -6.69 -12.87
N ASP A 298 14.38 -7.22 -12.02
CA ASP A 298 13.09 -7.81 -12.40
C ASP A 298 12.19 -6.76 -13.08
N PHE A 299 12.08 -5.57 -12.47
CA PHE A 299 11.26 -4.48 -13.02
C PHE A 299 11.74 -4.02 -14.40
N LEU A 300 13.04 -3.71 -14.54
CA LEU A 300 13.61 -3.26 -15.81
C LEU A 300 13.54 -4.36 -16.88
N SER A 301 13.78 -5.61 -16.48
CA SER A 301 13.71 -6.77 -17.36
C SER A 301 12.29 -7.02 -17.86
N GLN A 302 11.28 -6.81 -17.01
CA GLN A 302 9.89 -6.94 -17.39
C GLN A 302 9.44 -5.80 -18.30
N LEU A 303 9.90 -4.56 -18.05
CA LEU A 303 9.65 -3.43 -18.94
C LEU A 303 10.15 -3.70 -20.36
N VAL A 304 11.37 -4.26 -20.49
CA VAL A 304 11.95 -4.60 -21.80
C VAL A 304 11.12 -5.64 -22.54
N GLU A 305 10.56 -6.61 -21.82
CA GLU A 305 9.71 -7.63 -22.42
C GLU A 305 8.38 -7.07 -22.94
N VAL A 306 7.74 -6.18 -22.17
CA VAL A 306 6.39 -5.70 -22.52
C VAL A 306 6.41 -4.50 -23.45
N ASN A 307 7.52 -3.76 -23.53
CA ASN A 307 7.61 -2.53 -24.32
C ASN A 307 9.00 -2.34 -24.94
N SER A 308 9.11 -2.64 -26.24
CA SER A 308 10.38 -2.54 -26.98
C SER A 308 10.96 -1.12 -27.03
N SER A 309 10.15 -0.07 -26.85
CA SER A 309 10.64 1.32 -26.86
C SER A 309 11.59 1.63 -25.69
N VAL A 310 11.44 0.92 -24.56
CA VAL A 310 12.28 1.11 -23.37
C VAL A 310 13.75 0.75 -23.64
N VAL A 311 14.02 -0.15 -24.58
CA VAL A 311 15.38 -0.59 -24.93
C VAL A 311 16.26 0.60 -25.30
N ALA A 312 15.74 1.53 -26.12
CA ALA A 312 16.46 2.72 -26.53
C ALA A 312 16.73 3.66 -25.33
N VAL A 313 15.75 3.80 -24.44
CA VAL A 313 15.84 4.61 -23.21
C VAL A 313 16.93 4.06 -22.29
N LEU A 314 16.91 2.76 -21.97
CA LEU A 314 17.88 2.12 -21.08
C LEU A 314 19.29 2.12 -21.69
N LYS A 315 19.43 1.90 -23.00
CA LYS A 315 20.72 1.97 -23.69
C LYS A 315 21.31 3.38 -23.63
N LYS A 316 20.49 4.42 -23.88
CA LYS A 316 20.91 5.83 -23.74
C LYS A 316 21.33 6.17 -22.31
N ALA A 317 20.70 5.56 -21.32
CA ALA A 317 21.04 5.72 -19.91
C ALA A 317 22.32 4.95 -19.47
N ASP A 318 23.00 4.26 -20.38
CA ASP A 318 24.20 3.42 -20.12
C ASP A 318 23.89 2.18 -19.24
N ALA A 319 22.75 1.53 -19.49
CA ALA A 319 22.36 0.30 -18.79
C ALA A 319 23.38 -0.84 -18.97
N LEU A 320 24.19 -0.84 -20.03
CA LEU A 320 25.27 -1.84 -20.22
C LEU A 320 26.26 -1.79 -19.06
N ARG A 321 26.66 -0.59 -18.66
CA ARG A 321 27.58 -0.40 -17.52
C ARG A 321 26.96 -0.89 -16.22
N VAL A 322 25.67 -0.60 -16.00
CA VAL A 322 24.92 -1.08 -14.82
C VAL A 322 24.88 -2.60 -14.78
N CYS A 323 24.53 -3.25 -15.90
CA CYS A 323 24.45 -4.71 -15.99
C CYS A 323 25.79 -5.37 -15.67
N ARG A 324 26.91 -4.84 -16.19
CA ARG A 324 28.26 -5.34 -15.91
C ARG A 324 28.68 -5.11 -14.45
N ASN A 325 28.48 -3.90 -13.95
CA ASN A 325 28.91 -3.50 -12.61
C ASN A 325 28.20 -4.28 -11.52
N HIS A 326 26.89 -4.49 -11.66
CA HIS A 326 26.05 -5.11 -10.62
C HIS A 326 25.65 -6.55 -10.95
N ARG A 327 26.16 -7.11 -12.05
CA ARG A 327 25.85 -8.46 -12.55
C ARG A 327 24.35 -8.68 -12.75
N MET A 328 23.67 -7.71 -13.37
CA MET A 328 22.27 -7.86 -13.76
C MET A 328 22.21 -8.62 -15.10
N MET A 329 22.30 -9.95 -15.00
CA MET A 329 22.47 -10.84 -16.14
C MET A 329 21.20 -10.94 -16.98
N ASP A 330 20.03 -10.99 -16.34
CA ASP A 330 18.76 -11.17 -17.04
C ASP A 330 18.40 -9.91 -17.83
N LEU A 331 18.60 -8.74 -17.23
CA LEU A 331 18.45 -7.46 -17.91
C LEU A 331 19.48 -7.32 -19.06
N GLY A 332 20.72 -7.72 -18.81
CA GLY A 332 21.80 -7.68 -19.79
C GLY A 332 21.46 -8.49 -21.04
N LYS A 333 21.03 -9.75 -20.84
CA LYS A 333 20.62 -10.66 -21.92
C LYS A 333 19.46 -10.09 -22.73
N LYS A 334 18.45 -9.53 -22.08
CA LYS A 334 17.28 -8.93 -22.75
C LYS A 334 17.62 -7.68 -23.57
N LEU A 335 18.59 -6.86 -23.13
CA LEU A 335 18.96 -5.62 -23.81
C LEU A 335 19.97 -5.81 -24.94
N PHE A 336 20.91 -6.76 -24.79
CA PHE A 336 22.11 -6.85 -25.62
C PHE A 336 22.29 -8.21 -26.31
N GLY A 337 21.46 -9.21 -26.01
CA GLY A 337 21.66 -10.59 -26.46
C GLY A 337 22.63 -11.34 -25.55
N ASP A 338 22.95 -12.58 -25.94
CA ASP A 338 23.96 -13.43 -25.27
C ASP A 338 25.39 -12.94 -25.45
#